data_AF-A0A3D3GZ67-F1
#
_entry.id   AF-A0A3D3GZ67-F1
#
_cell.length_a   1.000
_cell.length_b   1.000
_cell.length_c   1.000
_cell.angle_alpha   90.00
_cell.angle_beta   90.00
_cell.angle_gamma   90.00
#
_symmetry.space_group_name_H-M   'P 1'
#
loop_
_entity.id
_entity.type
_entity.pdbx_description
1 polymer ?
#
loop_
_entity_poly.entity_id
_entity_poly.type
_entity_poly.pdbx_seq_one_letter_code
_entity_poly.pdbx_strand_id
1 'polypeptide(L)' 'MVYFDFLVIKTRQNKHVNNKAIYLALGLNTESHKELLGIRISRTKGLNSS' A
#
# COMPACT_ATOMS: atom_id res chain seq x y z
N MET A 1 -7.62 -1.72 -18.40
CA MET A 1 -7.75 -2.66 -17.26
C MET A 1 -6.97 -2.09 -16.09
N VAL A 2 -7.51 -2.15 -14.87
CA VAL A 2 -6.85 -1.62 -13.66
C VAL A 2 -6.65 -2.76 -12.66
N TYR A 3 -5.45 -2.86 -12.11
CA TYR A 3 -5.08 -3.80 -11.07
C TYR A 3 -4.87 -3.05 -9.76
N PHE A 4 -5.45 -3.58 -8.69
CA PHE A 4 -5.23 -3.10 -7.33
C PHE A 4 -4.51 -4.17 -6.53
N ASP A 5 -3.45 -3.77 -5.85
CA ASP A 5 -2.72 -4.63 -4.92
C ASP A 5 -2.47 -3.87 -3.61
N PHE A 6 -2.28 -4.61 -2.53
CA PHE A 6 -1.88 -4.04 -1.25
C PHE A 6 -0.75 -4.85 -0.61
N LEU A 7 0.22 -4.12 -0.05
CA LEU A 7 1.35 -4.70 0.67
C LEU A 7 1.36 -4.17 2.11
N VAL A 8 1.36 -5.07 3.09
CA VAL A 8 1.54 -4.70 4.50
C VAL A 8 3.03 -4.78 4.85
N ILE A 9 3.59 -3.65 5.27
CA ILE A 9 4.99 -3.54 5.68
C ILE A 9 5.09 -3.17 7.17
N LYS A 10 6.13 -3.69 7.84
CA LYS A 10 6.50 -3.26 9.18
C LYS A 10 7.53 -2.15 9.08
N THR A 11 7.19 -0.97 9.61
CA THR A 11 8.13 0.16 9.68
C THR A 11 8.48 0.44 11.13
N ARG A 12 9.77 0.64 11.41
CA ARG A 12 10.24 1.04 12.74
C ARG A 12 10.41 2.55 12.77
N GLN A 13 9.65 3.23 13.63
CA GLN A 13 9.69 4.68 13.79
C GLN A 13 9.71 5.02 15.28
N ASN A 14 10.66 5.84 15.72
CA ASN A 14 10.82 6.25 17.12
C ASN A 14 10.80 5.06 18.11
N LYS A 15 11.57 4.00 17.80
CA LYS A 15 11.66 2.74 18.57
C LYS A 15 10.40 1.85 18.54
N HIS A 16 9.28 2.29 17.99
CA HIS A 16 8.06 1.48 17.81
C HIS A 16 7.99 0.86 16.41
N VAL A 17 7.62 -0.42 16.35
CA VAL A 17 7.30 -1.11 15.10
C VAL A 17 5.81 -0.96 14.83
N ASN A 18 5.47 -0.33 13.70
CA ASN A 18 4.10 -0.13 13.25
C ASN A 18 3.89 -0.80 11.90
N ASN A 19 2.74 -1.47 11.75
CA ASN A 19 2.29 -1.97 10.46
C ASN A 19 1.71 -0.80 9.65
N LYS A 20 2.11 -0.72 8.39
CA LYS A 20 1.53 0.19 7.39
C LYS A 20 1.09 -0.64 6.20
N ALA A 21 -0.05 -0.30 5.61
CA ALA A 21 -0.50 -0.87 4.35
C ALA A 21 -0.21 0.14 3.22
N ILE A 22 0.41 -0.33 2.16
CA ILE A 22 0.64 0.43 0.92
C ILE A 22 -0.30 -0.16 -0.12
N TYR A 23 -1.13 0.68 -0.72
CA TYR A 23 -2.02 0.32 -1.81
C TYR A 23 -1.44 0.84 -3.12
N LEU A 24 -1.38 -0.02 -4.12
CA LEU A 24 -0.86 0.27 -5.44
C LEU A 24 -1.98 0.14 -6.48
N ALA A 25 -2.16 1.19 -7.28
CA ALA A 25 -3.03 1.16 -8.45
C ALA A 25 -2.17 1.11 -9.72
N LEU A 26 -2.26 0.02 -10.48
CA LEU A 26 -1.57 -0.18 -11.75
C LEU A 26 -2.57 -0.17 -12.91
N GLY A 27 -2.33 0.68 -13.90
CA GLY A 27 -3.08 0.75 -15.15
C GLY A 27 -2.36 0.01 -16.27
N LEU A 28 -3.09 -0.33 -17.33
CA LEU A 28 -2.51 -0.60 -18.65
C LEU A 28 -2.80 0.61 -19.55
N ASN A 29 -1.77 1.13 -20.20
CA ASN A 29 -1.95 2.15 -21.22
C ASN A 29 -2.40 1.53 -22.56
N THR A 30 -2.60 2.36 -23.58
CA THR A 30 -3.02 1.93 -24.93
C THR A 30 -2.01 1.03 -25.64
N GLU A 31 -0.77 1.02 -25.19
CA GLU A 31 0.33 0.19 -25.69
C GLU A 31 0.49 -1.11 -24.87
N SER A 32 -0.45 -1.39 -23.96
CA SER A 32 -0.40 -2.55 -23.04
C SER A 32 0.78 -2.56 -22.06
N HIS A 33 1.41 -1.41 -21.82
CA HIS A 33 2.41 -1.24 -20.79
C HIS A 33 1.75 -0.95 -19.43
N LYS A 34 2.25 -1.61 -18.38
CA LYS A 34 1.83 -1.35 -17.00
C LYS A 34 2.34 0.02 -16.57
N GLU A 35 1.45 0.88 -16.10
CA GLU A 35 1.77 2.20 -15.58
C GLU A 35 1.32 2.36 -14.13
N LEU A 36 2.10 3.10 -13.34
CA LEU A 36 1.73 3.42 -11.96
C LEU A 36 0.74 4.58 -11.94
N LEU A 37 -0.50 4.28 -11.56
CA LEU A 37 -1.56 5.29 -11.47
C LEU A 37 -1.63 5.97 -10.10
N GLY A 38 -1.20 5.29 -9.04
CA GLY A 38 -1.19 5.88 -7.71
C GLY A 38 -0.66 4.98 -6.60
N ILE A 39 -0.19 5.63 -5.53
CA ILE A 39 0.25 5.00 -4.29
C ILE A 39 -0.52 5.63 -3.14
N ARG A 40 -1.08 4.82 -2.25
CA ARG A 40 -1.69 5.30 -1.00
C ARG A 40 -1.14 4.54 0.20
N ILE A 41 -0.77 5.27 1.25
CA ILE A 41 -0.26 4.68 2.49
C ILE A 41 -1.33 4.84 3.57
N SER A 42 -1.65 3.75 4.26
CA SER A 42 -2.53 3.74 5.43
C SER A 42 -1.79 3.16 6.63
N ARG A 43 -2.04 3.70 7.82
CA ARG A 43 -1.62 3.06 9.07
C ARG A 43 -2.63 1.97 9.40
N THR A 44 -2.16 0.73 9.50
CA THR A 44 -2.98 -0.33 10.06
C THR A 44 -2.99 -0.10 11.56
N LYS A 45 -4.11 0.42 12.10
CA LYS A 45 -4.34 0.35 13.55
C LYS A 45 -4.31 -1.14 13.89
N GLY A 46 -3.27 -1.57 14.62
CA GLY A 46 -3.33 -2.86 15.31
C GLY A 46 -4.61 -2.84 16.13
N LEU A 47 -5.48 -3.82 15.92
CA LEU A 47 -6.69 -3.99 16.70
C LEU A 47 -6.26 -4.46 18.10
N ASN A 48 -5.74 -3.52 18.87
CA ASN A 48 -5.44 -3.69 20.28
C ASN A 48 -6.55 -2.89 20.97
N SER A 49 -7.77 -3.41 20.90
CA SER A 49 -8.83 -2.99 21.79
C SER A 49 -8.47 -3.50 23.18
N SER A 50 -8.28 -2.56 24.10
CA SER A 50 -8.23 -2.78 25.54
C SER A 50 -9.33 -3.71 26.05
#